data_AF-A0A414SK54-F1
#
_entry.id   AF-A0A414SK54-F1
#
_cell.length_a   1.000
_cell.length_b   1.000
_cell.length_c   1.000
_cell.angle_alpha   90.00
_cell.angle_beta   90.00
_cell.angle_gamma   90.00
#
_symmetry.space_group_name_H-M   'P 1'
#
loop_
_entity.id
_entity.type
_entity.pdbx_description
1 polymer ?
#
loop_
_entity_poly.entity_id
_entity_poly.type
_entity_poly.pdbx_seq_one_letter_code
_entity_poly.pdbx_strand_id
1 'polypeptide(L)'
;MEKLKERIINQAKKSLEDAVICAKQITTENNVHNKTCILNTEYHLSQFFAYMEILWELDIDKYVEIGSETNKDRTAAALAIDKLYEIGGNENGKY
;
A
#
# COMPACT_ATOMS: atom_id res chain seq x y z
N MET A 1 -3.56 -24.41 -12.30
CA MET A 1 -4.11 -23.05 -12.34
C MET A 1 -4.44 -22.56 -10.93
N GLU A 2 -5.12 -23.37 -10.11
CA GLU A 2 -5.41 -23.02 -8.71
C GLU A 2 -4.18 -22.65 -7.85
N LYS A 3 -3.10 -23.43 -7.91
CA LYS A 3 -1.86 -23.10 -7.16
C LYS A 3 -1.25 -21.74 -7.53
N LEU A 4 -1.49 -21.25 -8.74
CA LEU A 4 -1.04 -19.92 -9.16
C LEU A 4 -1.94 -18.85 -8.55
N LYS A 5 -3.27 -19.02 -8.62
CA LYS A 5 -4.24 -18.10 -8.01
C LYS A 5 -3.98 -17.93 -6.51
N GLU A 6 -3.85 -19.04 -5.78
CA GLU A 6 -3.54 -19.01 -4.34
C GLU A 6 -2.24 -18.25 -4.05
N ARG A 7 -1.21 -18.44 -4.88
CA ARG A 7 0.05 -17.71 -4.73
C ARG A 7 -0.14 -16.22 -4.95
N ILE A 8 -0.86 -15.80 -5.99
CA ILE A 8 -1.13 -14.38 -6.26
C ILE A 8 -1.91 -13.75 -5.10
N ILE A 9 -2.94 -14.43 -4.60
CA ILE A 9 -3.73 -13.97 -3.45
C ILE A 9 -2.86 -13.79 -2.21
N ASN A 10 -2.01 -14.78 -1.90
CA ASN A 10 -1.11 -14.71 -0.76
C ASN A 10 -0.10 -13.57 -0.90
N GLN A 11 0.42 -13.33 -2.11
CA GLN A 11 1.40 -12.26 -2.31
C GLN A 11 0.73 -10.90 -2.25
N ALA A 12 -0.48 -10.74 -2.78
CA ALA A 12 -1.27 -9.52 -2.61
C ALA A 12 -1.48 -9.22 -1.12
N LYS A 13 -2.04 -10.18 -0.37
CA LYS A 13 -2.32 -10.00 1.07
C LYS A 13 -1.06 -9.66 1.86
N LYS A 14 0.05 -10.36 1.61
CA LYS A 14 1.34 -10.07 2.24
C LYS A 14 1.86 -8.68 1.89
N SER A 15 1.84 -8.29 0.61
CA SER A 15 2.29 -6.97 0.20
C SER A 15 1.47 -5.86 0.87
N LEU A 16 0.16 -6.03 1.04
CA LEU A 16 -0.63 -5.06 1.79
C LEU A 16 -0.28 -5.04 3.28
N GLU A 17 -0.09 -6.20 3.90
CA GLU A 17 0.35 -6.30 5.29
C GLU A 17 1.67 -5.55 5.52
N ASP A 18 2.67 -5.78 4.65
CA ASP A 18 3.95 -5.10 4.69
C ASP A 18 3.79 -3.57 4.50
N ALA A 19 2.91 -3.13 3.58
CA ALA A 19 2.60 -1.72 3.39
C ALA A 19 2.02 -1.08 4.66
N VAL A 20 1.09 -1.76 5.32
CA VAL A 20 0.47 -1.30 6.58
C VAL A 20 1.48 -1.28 7.73
N ILE A 21 2.39 -2.25 7.81
CA ILE A 21 3.46 -2.28 8.81
C ILE A 21 4.39 -1.08 8.65
N CYS A 22 4.78 -0.75 7.41
CA CYS A 22 5.57 0.45 7.14
C CYS A 22 4.77 1.73 7.45
N ALA A 23 3.49 1.78 7.08
CA ALA A 23 2.64 2.93 7.29
C ALA A 23 2.45 3.28 8.77
N LYS A 24 2.37 2.26 9.63
CA LYS A 24 2.24 2.44 11.09
C LYS A 24 3.48 3.02 11.76
N GLN A 25 4.64 2.95 11.10
CA GLN A 25 5.89 3.53 11.61
C GLN A 25 6.04 5.01 11.24
N ILE A 26 5.20 5.50 10.32
CA ILE A 26 5.23 6.89 9.86
C ILE A 26 4.73 7.81 10.99
N THR A 27 5.56 8.78 11.38
CA THR A 27 5.20 9.86 12.30
C THR A 27 5.09 11.21 11.58
N THR A 28 4.85 12.30 12.30
CA THR A 28 4.77 13.66 11.74
C THR A 28 6.14 14.35 11.61
N GLU A 29 7.23 13.67 11.90
CA GLU A 29 8.58 14.25 11.84
C GLU A 29 9.15 14.24 10.41
N ASN A 30 9.81 15.31 9.99
CA ASN A 30 10.54 15.33 8.73
C ASN A 30 11.95 14.73 8.92
N ASN A 31 12.05 13.39 8.90
CA ASN A 31 13.31 12.69 9.06
C ASN A 31 13.51 11.57 8.00
N VAL A 32 14.75 11.09 7.85
CA VAL A 32 15.12 10.08 6.83
C VAL A 32 14.38 8.74 7.07
N HIS A 33 14.13 8.39 8.32
CA HIS A 33 13.38 7.17 8.67
C HIS A 33 11.95 7.24 8.14
N ASN A 34 11.22 8.33 8.39
CA ASN A 34 9.87 8.53 7.87
C ASN A 34 9.83 8.52 6.33
N LYS A 35 10.78 9.18 5.66
CA LYS A 35 10.92 9.10 4.19
C LYS A 35 11.08 7.66 3.70
N THR A 36 11.88 6.87 4.41
CA THR A 36 12.09 5.44 4.09
C THR A 36 10.82 4.63 4.31
N CYS A 37 10.09 4.86 5.41
CA CYS A 37 8.82 4.21 5.69
C CYS A 37 7.76 4.53 4.63
N ILE A 38 7.66 5.77 4.17
CA ILE A 38 6.77 6.16 3.05
C ILE A 38 7.12 5.36 1.79
N LEU A 39 8.38 5.42 1.36
CA LEU A 39 8.81 4.74 0.13
C LEU A 39 8.54 3.24 0.19
N ASN A 40 8.74 2.62 1.37
CA ASN A 40 8.42 1.22 1.57
C ASN A 40 6.90 0.96 1.55
N THR A 41 6.10 1.84 2.15
CA THR A 41 4.63 1.76 2.06
C THR A 41 4.17 1.87 0.61
N GLU A 42 4.65 2.85 -0.15
CA GLU A 42 4.34 3.04 -1.57
C GLU A 42 4.75 1.81 -2.40
N TYR A 43 5.96 1.30 -2.19
CA TYR A 43 6.48 0.12 -2.86
C TYR A 43 5.58 -1.11 -2.64
N HIS A 44 5.30 -1.44 -1.38
CA HIS A 44 4.50 -2.59 -1.04
C HIS A 44 3.03 -2.44 -1.45
N LEU A 45 2.46 -1.24 -1.36
CA LEU A 45 1.11 -0.96 -1.84
C LEU A 45 1.02 -1.10 -3.36
N SER A 46 2.04 -0.67 -4.10
CA SER A 46 2.14 -0.87 -5.56
C SER A 46 2.23 -2.36 -5.92
N GLN A 47 3.00 -3.15 -5.15
CA GLN A 47 3.03 -4.60 -5.33
C GLN A 47 1.66 -5.25 -5.11
N PHE A 48 0.94 -4.83 -4.06
CA PHE A 48 -0.43 -5.28 -3.84
C PHE A 48 -1.31 -5.01 -5.07
N PHE A 49 -1.28 -3.79 -5.61
CA PHE A 49 -2.07 -3.45 -6.79
C PHE A 49 -1.69 -4.28 -8.02
N ALA A 50 -0.40 -4.49 -8.26
CA ALA A 50 0.06 -5.32 -9.37
C ALA A 50 -0.45 -6.78 -9.25
N TYR A 51 -0.44 -7.35 -8.05
CA TYR A 51 -1.01 -8.69 -7.83
C TYR A 51 -2.54 -8.70 -7.98
N MET A 52 -3.22 -7.64 -7.58
CA MET A 52 -4.66 -7.50 -7.78
C MET A 52 -5.03 -7.37 -9.27
N GLU A 53 -4.25 -6.66 -10.08
CA GLU A 53 -4.45 -6.62 -11.53
C GLU A 53 -4.30 -8.00 -12.17
N ILE A 54 -3.29 -8.77 -11.77
CA ILE A 54 -3.13 -10.15 -12.21
C ILE A 54 -4.34 -11.00 -11.76
N LEU A 55 -4.82 -10.80 -10.53
CA LEU A 55 -5.97 -11.54 -10.01
C LEU A 55 -7.25 -11.20 -10.76
N TRP A 56 -7.46 -9.95 -11.17
CA TRP A 56 -8.62 -9.54 -11.96
C TRP A 56 -8.74 -10.35 -13.26
N GLU A 57 -7.62 -10.54 -13.97
CA GLU A 57 -7.56 -11.34 -15.20
C GLU A 57 -7.77 -12.85 -14.96
N LEU A 58 -7.45 -13.35 -13.76
CA LEU A 58 -7.52 -14.77 -13.42
C LEU A 58 -8.85 -15.18 -12.78
N ASP A 59 -9.44 -14.29 -11.98
CA ASP A 59 -10.58 -14.56 -11.09
C ASP A 59 -11.20 -13.25 -10.59
N ILE A 60 -12.17 -12.72 -11.35
CA ILE A 60 -12.82 -11.45 -11.03
C ILE A 60 -13.59 -11.51 -9.71
N ASP A 61 -14.19 -12.65 -9.36
CA ASP A 61 -14.96 -12.79 -8.12
C ASP A 61 -14.04 -12.68 -6.91
N LYS A 62 -12.87 -13.35 -6.95
CA LYS A 62 -11.85 -13.19 -5.92
C LYS A 62 -11.21 -11.81 -5.89
N TYR A 63 -11.05 -11.17 -7.04
CA TYR A 63 -10.61 -9.78 -7.09
C TYR A 63 -11.57 -8.85 -6.31
N VAL A 64 -12.88 -8.97 -6.56
CA VAL A 64 -13.90 -8.16 -5.88
C VAL A 64 -13.92 -8.45 -4.38
N GLU A 65 -13.88 -9.74 -3.99
CA GLU A 65 -13.85 -10.17 -2.59
C GLU A 65 -12.65 -9.54 -1.84
N ILE A 66 -11.43 -9.76 -2.36
CA ILE A 66 -10.22 -9.23 -1.72
C ILE A 66 -10.20 -7.71 -1.75
N GLY A 67 -10.63 -7.09 -2.85
CA GLY A 67 -10.71 -5.63 -2.96
C GLY A 67 -11.61 -5.01 -1.88
N SER A 68 -12.72 -5.68 -1.56
CA SER A 68 -13.61 -5.28 -0.46
C SER A 68 -12.98 -5.52 0.92
N GLU A 69 -12.43 -6.72 1.17
CA GLU A 69 -11.77 -7.08 2.45
C GLU A 69 -10.65 -6.11 2.82
N THR A 70 -9.87 -5.69 1.83
CA THR A 70 -8.63 -4.92 2.02
C THR A 70 -8.83 -3.41 1.98
N ASN A 71 -10.04 -2.93 1.68
CA ASN A 71 -10.25 -1.52 1.36
C ASN A 71 -9.81 -0.55 2.47
N LYS A 72 -10.12 -0.90 3.72
CA LYS A 72 -9.78 -0.09 4.90
C LYS A 72 -8.26 0.04 5.07
N ASP A 73 -7.53 -1.06 4.90
CA ASP A 73 -6.09 -1.10 5.07
C ASP A 73 -5.36 -0.32 3.98
N ARG A 74 -5.80 -0.45 2.72
CA ARG A 74 -5.29 0.36 1.60
C ARG A 74 -5.50 1.85 1.85
N THR A 75 -6.69 2.22 2.31
CA THR A 75 -7.04 3.62 2.62
C THR A 75 -6.16 4.16 3.74
N ALA A 76 -5.94 3.37 4.80
CA ALA A 76 -5.06 3.77 5.89
C ALA A 76 -3.60 3.95 5.45
N ALA A 77 -3.09 3.06 4.59
CA ALA A 77 -1.74 3.17 4.04
C ALA A 77 -1.59 4.41 3.14
N ALA A 78 -2.57 4.68 2.26
CA ALA A 78 -2.59 5.88 1.42
C ALA A 78 -2.63 7.17 2.25
N LEU A 79 -3.49 7.24 3.26
CA LEU A 79 -3.56 8.40 4.15
C LEU A 79 -2.27 8.65 4.94
N ALA A 80 -1.53 7.59 5.28
CA ALA A 80 -0.24 7.73 5.95
C ALA A 80 0.83 8.32 5.00
N ILE A 81 0.78 7.98 3.72
CA ILE A 81 1.61 8.58 2.67
C ILE A 81 1.25 10.06 2.50
N ASP A 82 -0.04 10.39 2.35
CA ASP A 82 -0.52 11.75 2.08
C ASP A 82 -0.12 12.75 3.18
N LYS A 83 -0.22 12.36 4.45
CA LYS A 83 0.13 13.21 5.61
C LYS A 83 1.53 13.81 5.54
N LEU A 84 2.49 13.16 4.88
CA LEU A 84 3.85 13.67 4.76
C LEU A 84 4.09 14.50 3.51
N TYR A 85 3.37 14.25 2.41
CA TYR A 85 3.38 15.18 1.27
C TYR A 85 2.83 16.55 1.66
N GLU A 86 1.88 16.61 2.61
CA GLU A 86 1.43 17.87 3.21
C GLU A 86 2.52 18.57 4.06
N ILE A 87 3.33 17.80 4.79
CA ILE A 87 4.43 18.33 5.61
C ILE A 87 5.59 18.83 4.73
N GLY A 88 5.98 18.07 3.70
CA GLY A 88 7.04 18.45 2.76
C GLY A 88 6.62 19.53 1.76
N GLY A 89 5.34 19.59 1.39
CA GLY A 89 4.79 20.62 0.50
C GLY A 89 4.73 22.01 1.14
N ASN A 90 4.50 22.07 2.46
CA ASN A 90 4.49 23.34 3.20
C ASN A 90 5.89 23.97 3.38
N GLU A 91 6.98 23.23 3.17
CA GLU A 91 8.33 23.79 3.21
C GLU A 91 8.70 24.52 1.90
N ASN A 92 8.08 24.17 0.77
CA ASN A 92 8.36 24.77 -0.55
C ASN A 92 7.51 26.03 -0.85
N GLY A 93 6.54 26.37 0.00
CA GLY A 93 5.65 27.54 -0.16
C GLY A 93 6.16 28.84 0.49
N LYS A 94 7.42 28.88 0.95
CA LYS A 94 8.02 30.06 1.60
C LYS A 94 9.12 30.70 0.74
N TYR A 95 8.79 31.09 -0.49
CA TYR A 95 9.60 32.03 -1.28
C TYR A 95 8.70 33.01 -2.02
#